data_AF-A0A6G4C815-F1
#
_entry.id   AF-A0A6G4C815-F1
#
_cell.length_a   1.000
_cell.length_b   1.000
_cell.length_c   1.000
_cell.angle_alpha   90.00
_cell.angle_beta   90.00
_cell.angle_gamma   90.00
#
_symmetry.space_group_name_H-M   'P 1'
#
loop_
_entity.id
_entity.type
_entity.pdbx_description
1 polymer ?
#
loop_
_entity_poly.entity_id
_entity_poly.type
_entity_poly.pdbx_seq_one_letter_code
_entity_poly.pdbx_strand_id
1 'polypeptide(L)'
;RRQTLLIEAYRLLHPRRQAWALRDYKDYIYHGPNFYLPHKLERAVTTFHDISIFTCPEYHPKDRVRYMEKSLHESLDSAKLILTVSDFSRSEIIRLFNYPAERIVTTKLACSSDYIPRSPA
;
A
#
# COMPACT_ATOMS: atom_id res chain seq x y z
N ARG A 1 -7.02 -3.53 -28.35
CA ARG A 1 -6.15 -4.39 -27.51
C ARG A 1 -5.42 -3.48 -26.53
N ARG A 2 -5.83 -3.43 -25.25
CA ARG A 2 -5.10 -2.66 -24.23
C ARG A 2 -3.69 -3.25 -24.06
N GLN A 3 -2.69 -2.39 -23.99
CA GLN A 3 -1.27 -2.75 -24.11
C GLN A 3 -0.73 -3.38 -22.81
N THR A 4 -1.10 -4.64 -22.52
CA THR A 4 -0.66 -5.39 -21.32
C THR A 4 0.85 -5.35 -21.11
N LEU A 5 1.62 -5.43 -22.20
CA LEU A 5 3.09 -5.35 -22.17
C LEU A 5 3.59 -4.00 -21.62
N LEU A 6 2.95 -2.89 -22.00
CA LEU A 6 3.33 -1.57 -21.49
C LEU A 6 2.97 -1.43 -20.00
N ILE A 7 1.85 -2.00 -19.57
CA ILE A 7 1.46 -1.98 -18.15
C ILE A 7 2.46 -2.79 -17.32
N GLU A 8 2.86 -3.97 -17.78
CA GLU A 8 3.86 -4.79 -17.09
C GLU A 8 5.25 -4.14 -17.10
N ALA A 9 5.66 -3.56 -18.24
CA ALA A 9 6.89 -2.78 -18.31
C ALA A 9 6.87 -1.60 -17.34
N TYR A 10 5.76 -0.86 -17.27
CA TYR A 10 5.58 0.23 -16.31
C TYR A 10 5.67 -0.27 -14.87
N ARG A 11 4.94 -1.34 -14.52
CA ARG A 11 4.93 -1.95 -13.19
C ARG A 11 6.34 -2.31 -12.72
N LEU A 12 7.18 -2.83 -13.63
CA LEU A 12 8.54 -3.22 -13.30
C LEU A 12 9.53 -2.04 -13.29
N LEU A 13 9.43 -1.12 -14.25
CA LEU A 13 10.41 -0.05 -14.41
C LEU A 13 10.17 1.11 -13.43
N HIS A 14 8.92 1.44 -13.14
CA HIS A 14 8.58 2.62 -12.35
C HIS A 14 9.14 2.56 -10.91
N PRO A 15 8.94 1.48 -10.12
CA PRO A 15 9.48 1.41 -8.76
C PRO A 15 11.01 1.37 -8.72
N ARG A 16 11.66 0.79 -9.74
CA ARG A 16 13.12 0.77 -9.87
C ARG A 16 13.69 2.14 -10.18
N ARG A 17 13.02 2.89 -11.07
CA ARG A 17 13.39 4.28 -11.38
C ARG A 17 13.24 5.17 -10.15
N GLN A 18 12.19 4.98 -9.36
CA GLN A 18 12.02 5.70 -8.09
C GLN A 18 13.15 5.37 -7.11
N ALA A 19 13.51 4.09 -6.94
CA ALA A 19 14.62 3.69 -6.07
C ALA A 19 15.95 4.31 -6.52
N TRP A 20 16.23 4.33 -7.83
CA TRP A 20 17.42 4.97 -8.38
C TRP A 20 17.44 6.49 -8.18
N ALA A 21 16.29 7.15 -8.31
CA ALA A 21 16.17 8.59 -8.05
C ALA A 21 16.41 8.93 -6.56
N LEU A 22 16.13 7.99 -5.65
CA LEU A 22 16.30 8.14 -4.22
C LEU A 22 17.66 7.65 -3.69
N ARG A 23 18.58 7.23 -4.57
CA ARG A 23 19.86 6.59 -4.17
C ARG A 23 20.74 7.46 -3.26
N ASP A 24 20.60 8.78 -3.35
CA ASP A 24 21.39 9.77 -2.60
C ASP A 24 20.69 10.20 -1.28
N TYR A 25 19.51 9.63 -0.95
CA TYR A 25 18.69 9.97 0.22
C TYR A 25 18.64 8.85 1.27
N LYS A 26 19.72 8.08 1.44
CA LYS A 26 19.75 6.88 2.28
C LYS A 26 19.51 7.14 3.77
N ASP A 27 19.75 8.35 4.26
CA ASP A 27 19.56 8.72 5.66
C ASP A 27 18.11 9.08 6.01
N TYR A 28 17.24 9.18 5.00
CA TYR A 28 15.83 9.55 5.16
C TYR A 28 14.92 8.32 5.19
N ILE A 29 13.68 8.52 5.66
CA ILE A 29 12.61 7.53 5.57
C ILE A 29 11.72 7.93 4.39
N TYR A 30 11.52 7.00 3.46
CA TYR A 30 10.51 7.16 2.43
C TYR A 30 9.16 6.68 2.96
N HIS A 31 8.16 7.55 2.92
CA HIS A 31 6.78 7.18 3.22
C HIS A 31 5.95 7.17 1.93
N GLY A 32 5.46 6.00 1.54
CA GLY A 32 4.40 5.87 0.53
C GLY A 32 3.04 6.10 1.20
N PRO A 33 2.38 7.26 1.02
CA PRO A 33 1.09 7.54 1.66
C PRO A 33 -0.07 6.71 1.07
N ASN A 34 0.25 5.98 0.01
CA ASN A 34 -0.60 5.07 -0.71
C ASN A 34 0.24 3.85 -1.08
N PHE A 35 -0.39 2.69 -1.21
CA PHE A 35 0.16 1.33 -1.10
C PHE A 35 1.52 0.97 -1.75
N TYR A 36 2.04 1.81 -2.64
CA TYR A 36 3.20 1.54 -3.48
C TYR A 36 4.50 2.01 -2.86
N LEU A 37 5.52 1.16 -2.97
CA LEU A 37 6.89 1.49 -2.58
C LEU A 37 7.87 1.41 -3.75
N PRO A 38 8.93 2.24 -3.74
CA PRO A 38 10.10 2.03 -4.58
C PRO A 38 10.69 0.63 -4.36
N HIS A 39 11.29 0.07 -5.41
CA HIS A 39 11.77 -1.31 -5.38
C HIS A 39 12.86 -1.51 -4.32
N LYS A 40 12.60 -2.35 -3.31
CA LYS A 40 13.57 -2.80 -2.29
C LYS A 40 14.34 -1.67 -1.59
N LEU A 41 13.70 -0.53 -1.36
CA LEU A 41 14.30 0.56 -0.62
C LEU A 41 14.42 0.19 0.88
N GLU A 42 15.61 0.37 1.47
CA GLU A 42 15.91 -0.12 2.82
C GLU A 42 15.10 0.56 3.93
N ARG A 43 14.77 1.85 3.76
CA ARG A 43 14.07 2.68 4.77
C ARG A 43 12.73 3.15 4.22
N ALA A 44 11.84 2.20 3.92
CA ALA A 44 10.55 2.47 3.31
C ALA A 44 9.38 2.00 4.19
N VAL A 45 8.40 2.89 4.38
CA VAL A 45 7.12 2.61 5.05
C VAL A 45 5.97 2.98 4.13
N THR A 46 4.84 2.28 4.23
CA THR A 46 3.67 2.54 3.36
C THR A 46 2.38 2.53 4.14
N THR A 47 1.41 3.33 3.73
CA THR A 47 0.05 3.29 4.29
C THR A 47 -0.87 2.45 3.41
N PHE A 48 -1.55 1.48 4.02
CA PHE A 48 -2.60 0.68 3.41
C PHE A 48 -3.95 1.11 4.00
N HIS A 49 -4.78 1.71 3.17
CA HIS A 49 -6.13 2.13 3.56
C HIS A 49 -7.07 0.93 3.64
N ASP A 50 -7.03 0.08 2.62
CA ASP A 50 -7.78 -1.16 2.50
C ASP A 50 -6.99 -2.16 1.63
N ILE A 51 -7.51 -3.39 1.54
CA ILE A 51 -7.02 -4.42 0.62
C ILE A 51 -8.16 -4.94 -0.27
N SER A 52 -9.12 -4.07 -0.58
CA SER A 52 -10.33 -4.41 -1.33
C SER A 52 -10.08 -5.00 -2.70
N ILE A 53 -8.91 -4.71 -3.28
CA ILE A 53 -8.49 -5.32 -4.55
C ILE A 53 -8.39 -6.84 -4.48
N PHE A 54 -8.15 -7.41 -3.29
CA PHE A 54 -8.08 -8.85 -3.06
C PHE A 54 -9.37 -9.42 -2.46
N THR A 55 -10.04 -8.68 -1.59
CA THR A 55 -11.24 -9.16 -0.88
C THR A 55 -12.53 -8.93 -1.66
N CYS A 56 -12.55 -7.93 -2.53
CA CYS A 56 -13.70 -7.57 -3.36
C CYS A 56 -13.26 -7.21 -4.80
N PRO A 57 -12.52 -8.10 -5.50
CA PRO A 57 -11.98 -7.85 -6.84
C PRO A 57 -13.07 -7.59 -7.89
N GLU A 58 -14.28 -8.09 -7.70
CA GLU A 58 -15.42 -7.95 -8.62
C GLU A 58 -15.89 -6.50 -8.79
N TYR A 59 -15.62 -5.63 -7.83
CA TYR A 59 -15.96 -4.20 -7.91
C TYR A 59 -14.87 -3.36 -8.61
N HIS A 60 -13.82 -4.01 -9.11
CA HIS A 60 -12.68 -3.35 -9.73
C HIS A 60 -12.53 -3.75 -11.20
N PRO A 61 -12.07 -2.84 -12.08
CA PRO A 61 -11.71 -3.22 -13.44
C PRO A 61 -10.66 -4.34 -13.44
N LYS A 62 -10.88 -5.42 -14.19
CA LYS A 62 -10.00 -6.62 -14.21
C LYS A 62 -8.52 -6.31 -14.44
N ASP A 63 -8.22 -5.31 -15.28
CA ASP A 63 -6.85 -4.87 -15.54
C ASP A 63 -6.20 -4.21 -14.31
N ARG A 64 -7.00 -3.46 -13.53
CA ARG A 64 -6.56 -2.82 -12.28
C ARG A 64 -6.27 -3.89 -11.23
N VAL A 65 -7.14 -4.89 -11.08
CA VAL A 65 -6.92 -6.04 -10.19
C VAL A 65 -5.57 -6.69 -10.50
N ARG A 66 -5.38 -7.15 -11.74
CA ARG A 66 -4.16 -7.83 -12.18
C ARG A 66 -2.88 -7.01 -11.96
N TYR A 67 -2.92 -5.70 -12.19
CA TYR A 67 -1.78 -4.82 -11.95
C TYR A 67 -1.50 -4.63 -10.45
N MET A 68 -2.55 -4.32 -9.69
CA MET A 68 -2.45 -3.97 -8.29
C MET A 68 -2.06 -5.16 -7.43
N GLU A 69 -2.64 -6.34 -7.66
CA GLU A 69 -2.26 -7.56 -6.91
C GLU A 69 -0.73 -7.74 -6.94
N LYS A 70 -0.12 -7.75 -8.13
CA LYS A 70 1.33 -7.88 -8.30
C LYS A 70 2.11 -6.76 -7.61
N SER A 71 1.67 -5.51 -7.79
CA SER A 71 2.37 -4.34 -7.25
C SER A 71 2.28 -4.25 -5.73
N LEU A 72 1.16 -4.68 -5.15
CA LEU A 72 0.94 -4.72 -3.71
C LEU A 72 1.75 -5.83 -3.06
N HIS A 73 1.84 -7.01 -3.68
CA HIS A 73 2.76 -8.05 -3.23
C HIS A 73 4.21 -7.55 -3.17
N GLU A 74 4.68 -6.83 -4.20
CA GLU A 74 6.03 -6.23 -4.19
C GLU A 74 6.20 -5.17 -3.09
N SER A 75 5.14 -4.42 -2.79
CA SER A 75 5.17 -3.39 -1.74
C SER A 75 5.15 -4.03 -0.35
N LEU A 76 4.37 -5.09 -0.13
CA LEU A 76 4.39 -5.87 1.10
C LEU A 76 5.80 -6.46 1.37
N ASP A 77 6.44 -7.01 0.33
CA ASP A 77 7.80 -7.56 0.41
C ASP A 77 8.86 -6.47 0.72
N SER A 78 8.71 -5.28 0.13
CA SER A 78 9.66 -4.18 0.30
C SER A 78 9.47 -3.38 1.60
N ALA A 79 8.26 -3.37 2.18
CA ALA A 79 7.94 -2.54 3.33
C ALA A 79 8.68 -2.98 4.59
N LYS A 80 9.29 -2.02 5.30
CA LYS A 80 9.80 -2.23 6.65
C LYS A 80 8.70 -2.15 7.70
N LEU A 81 7.73 -1.27 7.45
CA LEU A 81 6.55 -1.09 8.28
C LEU A 81 5.37 -0.70 7.40
N ILE A 82 4.21 -1.27 7.72
CA ILE A 82 2.92 -0.88 7.13
C ILE A 82 2.15 -0.06 8.16
N LEU A 83 1.62 1.06 7.71
CA LEU A 83 0.65 1.85 8.46
C LEU A 83 -0.74 1.50 7.96
N THR A 84 -1.70 1.32 8.85
CA THR A 84 -3.12 1.16 8.47
C THR A 84 -3.97 2.23 9.13
N VAL A 85 -5.06 2.60 8.48
CA VAL A 85 -5.99 3.62 9.04
C VAL A 85 -7.01 3.04 10.02
N SER A 86 -7.11 1.71 10.09
CA SER A 86 -8.04 1.01 10.97
C SER A 86 -7.48 -0.34 11.44
N ASP A 87 -8.00 -0.83 12.57
CA ASP A 87 -7.70 -2.16 13.09
C ASP A 87 -8.29 -3.26 12.20
N PHE A 88 -9.36 -2.93 11.46
CA PHE A 88 -9.94 -3.81 10.45
C PHE A 88 -8.94 -4.06 9.32
N SER A 89 -8.43 -3.01 8.68
CA SER A 89 -7.45 -3.14 7.58
C SER A 89 -6.18 -3.87 8.04
N ARG A 90 -5.72 -3.62 9.28
CA ARG A 90 -4.62 -4.39 9.89
C ARG A 90 -4.92 -5.88 9.95
N SER A 91 -6.10 -6.25 10.46
CA SER A 91 -6.50 -7.66 10.61
C SER A 91 -6.66 -8.36 9.26
N GLU A 92 -7.21 -7.66 8.27
CA GLU A 92 -7.35 -8.15 6.90
C GLU A 92 -5.98 -8.48 6.27
N ILE A 93 -4.97 -7.59 6.43
CA ILE A 93 -3.61 -7.81 5.92
C ILE A 93 -2.95 -9.02 6.58
N ILE A 94 -3.05 -9.14 7.91
CA ILE A 94 -2.51 -10.29 8.66
C ILE A 94 -3.17 -11.58 8.18
N ARG A 95 -4.51 -11.60 8.07
CA ARG A 95 -5.26 -12.79 7.67
C ARG A 95 -4.94 -13.23 6.24
N LEU A 96 -4.93 -12.29 5.29
CA LEU A 96 -4.83 -12.63 3.88
C LEU A 96 -3.39 -12.92 3.43
N PHE A 97 -2.41 -12.19 3.99
CA PHE A 97 -1.01 -12.30 3.56
C PHE A 97 -0.10 -13.01 4.57
N ASN A 98 -0.63 -13.43 5.73
CA ASN A 98 0.15 -13.91 6.86
C ASN A 98 1.29 -12.93 7.22
N TYR A 99 1.00 -11.63 7.12
CA TYR A 99 2.00 -10.59 7.33
C TYR A 99 2.30 -10.41 8.83
N PRO A 100 3.57 -10.22 9.24
CA PRO A 100 3.93 -10.10 10.66
C PRO A 100 3.20 -8.94 11.34
N ALA A 101 2.48 -9.24 12.42
CA ALA A 101 1.60 -8.31 13.11
C ALA A 101 2.35 -7.13 13.76
N GLU A 102 3.60 -7.36 14.14
CA GLU A 102 4.55 -6.38 14.69
C GLU A 102 5.08 -5.41 13.62
N ARG A 103 4.92 -5.74 12.33
CA ARG A 103 5.28 -4.86 11.20
C ARG A 103 4.09 -4.05 10.69
N ILE A 104 2.98 -4.04 11.41
CA ILE A 104 1.79 -3.24 11.08
C ILE A 104 1.38 -2.38 12.26
N VAL A 105 1.35 -1.07 12.05
CA VAL A 105 0.89 -0.09 13.04
C VAL A 105 -0.40 0.56 12.57
N THR A 106 -1.46 0.47 13.38
CA THR A 106 -2.69 1.20 13.12
C THR A 106 -2.52 2.67 13.52
N THR A 107 -2.58 3.58 12.56
CA THR A 107 -2.66 5.03 12.74
C THR A 107 -4.08 5.49 12.43
N LYS A 108 -4.96 5.51 13.45
CA LYS A 108 -6.36 5.93 13.28
C LYS A 108 -6.44 7.36 12.79
N LEU A 109 -7.30 7.59 11.80
CA LEU A 109 -7.51 8.93 11.26
C LEU A 109 -8.16 9.82 12.32
N ALA A 110 -7.62 11.03 12.48
CA ALA A 110 -8.25 12.05 13.29
C ALA A 110 -9.49 12.60 12.56
N CYS A 111 -10.46 13.07 13.33
CA CYS A 111 -11.56 13.86 12.79
C CYS A 111 -11.13 15.34 12.68
N SER A 112 -11.79 16.10 11.79
CA SER A 112 -11.66 17.56 11.82
C SER A 112 -12.12 18.09 13.18
N SER A 113 -11.58 19.22 13.62
CA SER A 113 -12.11 19.98 14.77
C SER A 113 -13.59 20.32 14.61
N ASP A 114 -14.08 20.37 13.36
CA ASP A 114 -15.49 20.66 13.04
C ASP A 114 -16.39 19.43 13.18
N TYR A 115 -15.82 18.24 13.40
CA TYR A 115 -16.59 17.01 13.56
C TYR A 115 -17.26 16.98 14.94
N ILE A 116 -18.59 17.00 14.95
CA ILE A 116 -19.40 16.89 16.15
C ILE A 116 -20.14 15.55 16.08
N PRO A 117 -19.81 14.56 16.94
CA PRO A 117 -20.53 13.29 16.98
C PRO A 117 -22.02 13.52 17.28
N ARG A 118 -22.91 12.91 16.50
CA ARG A 118 -24.35 12.91 16.82
C ARG A 118 -24.65 11.82 17.83
N SER A 119 -25.57 12.09 18.75
CA SER A 119 -26.14 11.06 19.62
C SER A 119 -26.77 9.95 18.76
N PRO A 120 -26.65 8.67 19.16
CA PRO A 120 -27.39 7.60 18.51
C PRO A 120 -28.89 7.91 18.55
N ALA A 121 -29.62 7.50 17.50
CA ALA A 121 -31.07 7.54 17.47
C ALA A 121 -31.68 6.51 18.42
#